data_AF-A0A537LYT7-F1
#
_entry.id   AF-A0A537LYT7-F1
#
_cell.length_a   1.000
_cell.length_b   1.000
_cell.length_c   1.000
_cell.angle_alpha   90.00
_cell.angle_beta   90.00
_cell.angle_gamma   90.00
#
_symmetry.space_group_name_H-M   'P 1'
#
loop_
_entity.id
_entity.type
_entity.pdbx_description
1 polymer ?
#
loop_
_entity_poly.entity_id
_entity_poly.type
_entity_poly.pdbx_seq_one_letter_code
_entity_poly.pdbx_strand_id
1 'polypeptide(L)'
;MTFARDGHWTSDIEADFLARLAATGNFDACARAVGFQPASVHERVRKWAAFRASVDEALEEADTRLEFGLIAHAHALLRRPGEARPEGEAEVPFSPGEAMRILAFIDARRGGRTSRGSRKGPAERSFEEAIDSVMRKIDAIERHEALANQEREEKDGSEACGGEGGG
;
A
#
# COMPACT_ATOMS: atom_id res chain seq x y z
N MET A 1 13.84 -13.80 6.75
CA MET A 1 12.98 -12.68 6.32
C MET A 1 12.39 -13.03 4.97
N THR A 2 11.11 -13.39 4.96
CA THR A 2 10.38 -13.77 3.75
C THR A 2 9.84 -12.49 3.12
N PHE A 3 10.52 -11.97 2.10
CA PHE A 3 9.94 -10.92 1.26
C PHE A 3 8.71 -11.51 0.55
N ALA A 4 7.61 -10.74 0.46
CA ALA A 4 6.43 -11.16 -0.29
C ALA A 4 6.86 -11.62 -1.69
N ARG A 5 6.77 -12.93 -1.93
CA ARG A 5 7.50 -13.60 -3.02
C ARG A 5 7.00 -13.25 -4.42
N ASP A 6 5.87 -12.55 -4.55
CA ASP A 6 5.24 -12.29 -5.86
C ASP A 6 4.97 -10.81 -6.20
N GLY A 7 5.45 -9.85 -5.40
CA GLY A 7 5.35 -8.41 -5.73
C GLY A 7 3.93 -7.87 -5.95
N HIS A 8 2.90 -8.66 -5.61
CA HIS A 8 1.50 -8.31 -5.79
C HIS A 8 1.00 -7.58 -4.55
N TRP A 9 0.39 -6.41 -4.78
CA TRP A 9 -0.21 -5.61 -3.72
C TRP A 9 -1.59 -6.15 -3.38
N THR A 10 -1.73 -6.75 -2.19
CA THR A 10 -2.99 -7.31 -1.69
C THR A 10 -3.63 -6.39 -0.65
N SER A 11 -4.91 -6.63 -0.32
CA SER A 11 -5.60 -5.91 0.77
C SER A 11 -4.90 -6.06 2.12
N ASP A 12 -4.36 -7.25 2.40
CA ASP A 12 -3.71 -7.55 3.68
C ASP A 12 -2.38 -6.81 3.82
N ILE A 13 -1.62 -6.72 2.73
CA ILE A 13 -0.39 -5.93 2.66
C ILE A 13 -0.71 -4.44 2.82
N GLU A 14 -1.78 -3.97 2.18
CA GLU A 14 -2.25 -2.60 2.33
C GLU A 14 -2.60 -2.28 3.79
N ALA A 15 -3.36 -3.16 4.44
CA ALA A 15 -3.73 -3.03 5.84
C ALA A 15 -2.51 -3.03 6.78
N ASP A 16 -1.56 -3.96 6.60
CA ASP A 16 -0.33 -3.99 7.42
C ASP A 16 0.54 -2.74 7.19
N PHE A 17 0.63 -2.27 5.95
CA PHE A 17 1.34 -1.02 5.64
C PHE A 17 0.70 0.18 6.35
N LEU A 18 -0.62 0.34 6.24
CA LEU A 18 -1.35 1.46 6.84
C LEU A 18 -1.29 1.41 8.37
N ALA A 19 -1.44 0.23 8.98
CA ALA A 19 -1.32 0.07 10.42
C ALA A 19 0.08 0.46 10.94
N ARG A 20 1.15 0.05 10.24
CA ARG A 20 2.52 0.46 10.58
C ARG A 20 2.74 1.96 10.37
N LEU A 21 2.14 2.52 9.32
CA LEU A 21 2.25 3.93 9.01
C LEU A 21 1.57 4.76 10.09
N ALA A 22 0.36 4.40 10.52
CA ALA A 22 -0.34 5.02 11.65
C ALA A 22 0.46 4.94 12.95
N ALA A 23 1.14 3.82 13.20
CA ALA A 23 1.93 3.64 14.41
C ALA A 23 3.22 4.47 14.46
N THR A 24 3.84 4.78 13.32
CA THR A 24 5.22 5.32 13.27
C THR A 24 5.39 6.59 12.45
N GLY A 25 4.54 6.82 11.45
CA GLY A 25 4.67 7.87 10.44
C GLY A 25 5.87 7.71 9.49
N ASN A 26 6.72 6.68 9.67
CA ASN A 26 7.93 6.49 8.87
C ASN A 26 7.62 5.71 7.58
N PHE A 27 7.17 6.44 6.56
CA PHE A 27 6.74 5.89 5.26
C PHE A 27 7.75 4.92 4.63
N ASP A 28 9.03 5.30 4.60
CA ASP A 28 10.11 4.52 4.03
C ASP A 28 10.35 3.20 4.77
N ALA A 29 10.34 3.25 6.11
CA ALA A 29 10.48 2.06 6.94
C ALA A 29 9.27 1.13 6.79
N CYS A 30 8.05 1.67 6.76
CA CYS A 30 6.82 0.91 6.56
C CYS A 30 6.82 0.20 5.20
N ALA A 31 7.20 0.90 4.12
CA ALA A 31 7.27 0.32 2.78
C ALA A 31 8.24 -0.88 2.74
N ARG A 32 9.44 -0.73 3.32
CA ARG A 32 10.41 -1.82 3.39
C ARG A 32 9.93 -2.98 4.26
N ALA A 33 9.23 -2.70 5.35
CA ALA A 33 8.70 -3.72 6.26
C ALA A 33 7.68 -4.63 5.58
N VAL A 34 6.84 -4.08 4.69
CA VAL A 34 5.89 -4.88 3.88
C VAL A 34 6.50 -5.46 2.60
N GLY A 35 7.81 -5.29 2.40
CA GLY A 35 8.55 -5.87 1.26
C GLY A 35 8.52 -5.06 -0.03
N PHE A 36 8.16 -3.77 0.03
CA PHE A 36 8.11 -2.89 -1.15
C PHE A 36 9.20 -1.82 -1.13
N GLN A 37 9.58 -1.36 -2.33
CA GLN A 37 10.44 -0.20 -2.47
C GLN A 37 9.63 1.08 -2.16
N PRO A 38 10.15 2.06 -1.39
CA PRO A 38 9.40 3.29 -1.11
C PRO A 38 8.92 4.01 -2.37
N ALA A 39 9.73 4.01 -3.43
CA ALA A 39 9.37 4.59 -4.71
C ALA A 39 8.12 3.96 -5.35
N SER A 40 7.93 2.63 -5.24
CA SER A 40 6.73 1.97 -5.78
C SER A 40 5.48 2.31 -4.99
N VAL A 41 5.59 2.51 -3.67
CA VAL A 41 4.47 2.94 -2.84
C VAL A 41 4.11 4.39 -3.15
N HIS A 42 5.08 5.28 -3.32
CA HIS A 42 4.82 6.66 -3.77
C HIS A 42 4.16 6.71 -5.16
N GLU A 43 4.56 5.84 -6.09
CA GLU A 43 3.91 5.69 -7.38
C GLU A 43 2.44 5.26 -7.22
N ARG A 44 2.15 4.33 -6.31
CA ARG A 44 0.78 3.92 -5.98
C ARG A 44 -0.03 5.08 -5.39
N VAL A 45 0.50 5.81 -4.41
CA VAL A 45 -0.15 7.01 -3.83
C VAL A 45 -0.50 8.04 -4.90
N ARG A 46 0.34 8.21 -5.92
CA ARG A 46 0.07 9.13 -7.04
C ARG A 46 -1.01 8.63 -8.00
N LYS A 47 -1.13 7.31 -8.18
CA LYS A 47 -2.04 6.68 -9.15
C LYS A 47 -3.44 6.39 -8.58
N TRP A 48 -3.55 6.14 -7.28
CA TRP A 48 -4.75 5.62 -6.65
C TRP A 48 -5.22 6.55 -5.53
N ALA A 49 -6.28 7.32 -5.80
CA ALA A 49 -6.76 8.34 -4.86
C ALA A 49 -7.34 7.77 -3.56
N ALA A 50 -8.05 6.65 -3.61
CA ALA A 50 -8.54 5.97 -2.41
C ALA A 50 -7.38 5.57 -1.49
N PHE A 51 -6.34 4.95 -2.04
CA PHE A 51 -5.14 4.60 -1.27
C PHE A 51 -4.42 5.84 -0.73
N ARG A 52 -4.37 6.94 -1.50
CA ARG A 52 -3.84 8.21 -1.01
C ARG A 52 -4.62 8.72 0.19
N ALA A 53 -5.96 8.68 0.17
CA ALA A 53 -6.79 9.10 1.28
C ALA A 53 -6.49 8.27 2.54
N SER A 54 -6.40 6.95 2.42
CA SER A 54 -6.03 6.07 3.54
C SER A 54 -4.62 6.34 4.07
N VAL A 55 -3.67 6.66 3.19
CA VAL A 55 -2.32 7.08 3.58
C VAL A 55 -2.33 8.40 4.34
N ASP A 56 -3.12 9.36 3.88
CA ASP A 56 -3.22 10.67 4.52
C ASP A 56 -3.88 10.52 5.91
N GLU A 57 -4.93 9.70 6.06
CA GLU A 57 -5.56 9.35 7.34
C GLU A 57 -4.57 8.67 8.31
N ALA A 58 -3.81 7.67 7.84
CA ALA A 58 -2.79 7.02 8.67
C ALA A 58 -1.70 8.00 9.12
N LEU A 59 -1.30 8.95 8.26
CA LEU A 59 -0.34 9.99 8.65
C LEU A 59 -0.91 10.97 9.67
N GLU A 60 -2.21 11.28 9.64
CA GLU A 60 -2.87 12.11 10.67
C GLU A 60 -2.90 11.42 12.04
N GLU A 61 -3.13 10.11 12.08
CA GLU A 61 -3.02 9.34 13.32
C GLU A 61 -1.56 9.32 13.85
N ALA A 62 -0.60 9.11 12.95
CA ALA A 62 0.82 9.13 13.30
C ALA A 62 1.28 10.49 13.84
N ASP A 63 0.82 11.59 13.23
CA ASP A 63 1.06 12.97 13.65
C ASP A 63 0.67 13.16 15.12
N THR A 64 -0.59 12.84 15.44
CA THR A 64 -1.14 12.90 16.79
C THR A 64 -0.32 12.07 17.78
N ARG A 65 0.03 10.83 17.40
CA ARG A 65 0.80 9.92 18.26
C ARG A 65 2.21 10.41 18.53
N LEU A 66 2.89 10.96 17.52
CA LEU A 66 4.24 11.50 17.64
C LEU A 66 4.27 12.77 18.48
N GLU A 67 3.27 13.64 18.35
CA GLU A 67 3.11 14.83 19.21
C GLU A 67 2.96 14.42 20.69
N PHE A 68 2.07 13.47 20.99
CA PHE A 68 1.93 12.94 22.35
C PHE A 68 3.24 12.30 22.85
N GLY A 69 3.95 11.58 21.99
CA GLY A 69 5.26 11.01 22.31
C GLY A 69 6.31 12.07 22.66
N LEU A 70 6.36 13.18 21.92
CA LEU A 70 7.25 14.31 22.20
C LEU A 70 6.91 14.98 23.53
N ILE A 71 5.64 15.22 23.80
CA ILE A 71 5.18 15.82 25.06
C ILE A 71 5.54 14.92 26.23
N ALA A 72 5.24 13.62 26.14
CA ALA A 72 5.58 12.64 27.19
C ALA A 72 7.09 12.58 27.43
N HIS A 73 7.89 12.59 26.36
CA HIS A 73 9.35 12.62 26.48
C HIS A 73 9.85 13.91 27.16
N ALA A 74 9.29 15.07 26.82
CA ALA A 74 9.64 16.34 27.46
C ALA A 74 9.28 16.34 28.96
N HIS A 75 8.10 15.81 29.32
CA HIS A 75 7.72 15.64 30.72
C HIS A 75 8.68 14.73 31.50
N ALA A 76 9.13 13.64 30.88
CA ALA A 76 10.11 12.74 31.50
C ALA A 76 11.45 13.43 31.76
N LEU A 77 11.90 14.32 30.87
CA LEU A 77 13.14 15.09 31.05
C LEU A 77 13.05 16.17 32.14
N LEU A 78 11.86 16.72 32.37
CA LEU A 78 11.61 17.75 33.39
C LEU A 78 11.34 17.15 34.78
N ARG A 79 11.25 15.82 34.89
CA ARG A 79 10.98 15.11 36.14
C ARG A 79 12.09 15.35 37.17
N ARG A 80 11.72 15.50 38.44
CA ARG A 80 12.70 15.73 39.50
C ARG A 80 13.56 14.47 39.71
N PRO A 81 14.88 14.59 39.98
CA PRO A 81 15.69 13.44 40.36
C PRO A 81 15.09 12.72 41.59
N GLY A 82 14.87 11.42 41.46
CA GLY A 82 14.30 10.56 42.52
C GLY A 82 12.77 10.46 42.54
N GLU A 83 12.06 11.16 41.66
CA GLU A 83 10.62 11.00 41.51
C GLU A 83 10.29 9.68 40.81
N ALA A 84 9.39 8.91 41.42
CA ALA A 84 9.01 7.60 40.90
C ALA A 84 8.31 7.75 39.55
N ARG A 85 8.62 6.84 38.63
CA ARG A 85 7.90 6.74 37.36
C ARG A 85 6.47 6.27 37.63
N PRO A 86 5.45 6.89 37.03
CA PRO A 86 4.07 6.41 37.12
C PRO A 86 3.98 4.95 36.67
N GLU A 87 3.16 4.19 37.38
CA GLU A 87 2.91 2.78 37.07
C GLU A 87 2.25 2.66 35.69
N GLY A 88 2.80 1.80 34.82
CA GLY A 88 2.32 1.61 33.45
C GLY A 88 3.04 2.45 32.38
N GLU A 89 3.94 3.37 32.74
CA GLU A 89 4.81 3.99 31.74
C GLU A 89 5.93 3.02 31.34
N ALA A 90 5.77 2.34 30.19
CA ALA A 90 6.85 1.55 29.61
C ALA A 90 7.97 2.47 29.08
N GLU A 91 9.24 2.10 29.28
CA GLU A 91 10.38 2.75 28.61
C GLU A 91 10.39 2.32 27.14
N VAL A 92 9.48 2.90 26.36
CA VAL A 92 9.49 2.72 24.92
C VAL A 92 10.65 3.56 24.38
N PRO A 93 11.59 2.96 23.62
CA PRO A 93 12.63 3.72 22.95
C PRO A 93 11.96 4.76 22.04
N PHE A 94 12.04 6.03 22.42
CA PHE A 94 11.52 7.15 21.66
C PHE A 94 12.67 8.02 21.19
N SER A 95 12.68 8.35 19.90
CA SER A 95 13.70 9.21 19.29
C SER A 95 13.08 10.55 18.91
N PRO A 96 13.23 11.61 19.74
CA PRO A 96 12.65 12.92 19.44
C PRO A 96 13.12 13.48 18.10
N GLY A 97 14.40 13.26 17.75
CA GLY A 97 14.96 13.71 16.48
C GLY A 97 14.39 12.99 15.26
N GLU A 98 13.95 11.73 15.39
CA GLU A 98 13.22 11.05 14.31
C GLU A 98 11.77 11.52 14.25
N ALA A 99 11.10 11.64 15.40
CA ALA A 99 9.72 12.14 15.48
C ALA A 99 9.59 13.53 14.84
N MET A 100 10.47 14.48 15.18
CA MET A 100 10.45 15.83 14.59
C MET A 100 10.66 15.82 13.06
N ARG A 101 11.50 14.92 12.53
CA ARG A 101 11.70 14.79 11.08
C ARG A 101 10.44 14.26 10.39
N ILE A 102 9.76 13.31 11.01
CA ILE A 102 8.51 12.74 10.48
C ILE A 102 7.39 13.78 10.52
N LEU A 103 7.23 14.52 11.62
CA LEU A 103 6.27 15.62 11.73
C LEU A 103 6.53 16.71 10.68
N ALA A 104 7.80 17.11 10.49
CA ALA A 104 8.15 18.06 9.44
C ALA A 104 7.81 17.55 8.02
N PHE A 105 7.95 16.24 7.78
CA PHE A 105 7.52 15.62 6.53
C PHE A 105 5.98 15.66 6.36
N ILE A 106 5.22 15.34 7.41
CA ILE A 106 3.75 15.39 7.40
C ILE A 106 3.27 16.83 7.12
N ASP A 107 3.85 17.83 7.80
CA ASP A 107 3.51 19.25 7.59
C ASP A 107 3.85 19.71 6.16
N ALA A 108 5.03 19.37 5.65
CA ALA A 108 5.43 19.68 4.28
C ALA A 108 4.48 19.05 3.23
N ARG A 109 3.94 17.86 3.54
CA ARG A 109 2.96 17.17 2.71
C ARG A 109 1.60 17.87 2.75
N ARG A 110 1.10 18.24 3.93
CA ARG A 110 -0.15 19.01 4.09
C ARG A 110 -0.09 20.36 3.37
N GLY A 111 1.03 21.07 3.49
CA GLY A 111 1.24 22.39 2.86
C GLY A 111 1.49 22.36 1.35
N GLY A 112 1.39 21.20 0.68
CA GLY A 112 1.61 21.06 -0.76
C GLY A 112 3.04 21.36 -1.22
N ARG A 113 4.00 21.52 -0.31
CA ARG A 113 5.40 21.88 -0.66
C ARG A 113 6.15 20.72 -1.29
N THR A 114 5.66 19.48 -1.13
CA THR A 114 6.21 18.29 -1.78
C THR A 114 5.73 18.11 -3.22
N SER A 115 4.74 18.87 -3.70
CA SER A 115 4.14 18.70 -5.02
C SER A 115 4.72 19.62 -6.11
N ARG A 116 6.04 19.81 -6.17
CA ARG A 116 6.65 20.42 -7.37
C ARG A 116 6.44 19.47 -8.56
N GLY A 117 5.38 19.70 -9.32
CA GLY A 117 5.14 19.07 -10.62
C GLY A 117 4.39 17.74 -10.59
N SER A 118 3.46 17.52 -9.64
CA SER A 118 2.56 16.36 -9.70
C SER A 118 1.74 16.42 -10.99
N ARG A 119 2.16 15.68 -12.03
CA ARG A 119 1.31 15.41 -13.19
C ARG A 119 0.01 14.83 -12.65
N LYS A 120 -1.11 15.44 -13.05
CA LYS A 120 -2.45 14.95 -12.73
C LYS A 120 -2.47 13.47 -13.10
N GLY A 121 -2.71 12.61 -12.11
CA GLY A 121 -2.85 11.17 -12.36
C GLY A 121 -3.96 10.93 -13.38
N PRO A 122 -4.08 9.71 -13.94
CA PRO A 122 -5.23 9.35 -14.75
C PRO A 122 -6.50 9.75 -14.00
N ALA A 123 -7.46 10.36 -14.71
CA ALA A 123 -8.72 10.76 -14.09
C ALA A 123 -9.33 9.56 -13.36
N GLU A 124 -9.84 9.80 -12.14
CA GLU A 124 -10.62 8.81 -11.44
C GLU A 124 -11.80 8.42 -12.35
N ARG A 125 -11.84 7.15 -12.73
CA ARG A 125 -12.97 6.61 -13.49
C ARG A 125 -14.20 6.67 -12.61
N SER A 126 -15.35 7.02 -13.18
CA SER A 126 -16.61 6.89 -12.46
C SER A 126 -16.85 5.43 -12.06
N PHE A 127 -17.71 5.21 -11.06
CA PHE A 127 -18.10 3.85 -10.65
C PHE A 127 -18.66 3.04 -11.83
N GLU A 128 -19.44 3.69 -12.68
CA GLU A 128 -20.00 3.11 -13.91
C GLU A 128 -18.91 2.76 -14.93
N GLU A 129 -17.94 3.66 -15.15
CA GLU A 129 -16.79 3.40 -16.04
C GLU A 129 -15.89 2.26 -15.53
N ALA A 130 -15.80 2.10 -14.20
CA ALA A 130 -15.10 0.98 -13.59
C ALA A 130 -15.84 -0.34 -13.85
N ILE A 131 -17.15 -0.38 -13.65
CA ILE A 131 -18.00 -1.54 -13.97
C ILE A 131 -17.88 -1.90 -15.44
N ASP A 132 -18.04 -0.94 -16.35
CA ASP A 132 -17.91 -1.15 -17.79
C ASP A 132 -16.53 -1.71 -18.15
N SER A 133 -15.48 -1.20 -17.53
CA SER A 133 -14.12 -1.71 -17.74
C SER A 133 -13.93 -3.13 -17.23
N VAL A 134 -14.63 -3.55 -16.17
CA VAL A 134 -14.60 -4.94 -15.67
C VAL A 134 -15.40 -5.84 -16.59
N MET A 135 -16.63 -5.46 -16.97
CA MET A 135 -17.48 -6.24 -17.87
C MET A 135 -16.79 -6.48 -19.22
N ARG A 136 -16.15 -5.46 -19.81
CA ARG A 136 -15.37 -5.62 -21.05
C ARG A 136 -14.21 -6.63 -20.92
N LYS A 137 -13.61 -6.73 -19.74
CA LYS A 137 -12.53 -7.71 -19.50
C LYS A 137 -13.09 -9.12 -19.36
N ILE A 138 -14.23 -9.29 -18.70
CA ILE A 138 -14.94 -10.58 -18.61
C ILE A 138 -15.31 -11.05 -20.02
N ASP A 139 -15.95 -10.20 -20.83
CA ASP A 139 -16.31 -10.53 -22.21
C ASP A 139 -15.09 -10.89 -23.09
N ALA A 140 -13.94 -10.28 -22.81
CA ALA A 140 -12.70 -10.58 -23.54
C ALA A 140 -12.12 -11.94 -23.14
N ILE A 141 -12.21 -12.31 -21.85
CA ILE A 141 -11.80 -13.61 -21.35
C ILE A 141 -12.70 -14.71 -21.93
N GLU A 142 -14.03 -14.52 -21.88
CA GLU A 142 -14.98 -15.48 -22.43
C GLU A 142 -14.79 -15.72 -23.92
N ARG A 143 -14.53 -14.66 -24.71
CA ARG A 143 -14.22 -14.78 -26.14
C ARG A 143 -12.94 -15.56 -26.39
N HIS A 144 -11.90 -15.34 -25.58
CA HIS A 144 -10.65 -16.06 -25.70
C HIS A 144 -10.80 -17.55 -25.33
N GLU A 145 -11.60 -17.86 -24.32
CA GLU A 145 -11.91 -19.23 -23.90
C GLU A 145 -12.71 -19.99 -24.96
N ALA A 146 -13.71 -19.34 -25.58
CA ALA A 146 -14.50 -19.94 -26.65
C ALA A 146 -13.65 -20.30 -27.88
N LEU A 147 -12.75 -19.42 -28.30
CA LEU A 147 -11.81 -19.69 -29.39
C LEU A 147 -10.85 -20.84 -29.04
N ALA A 148 -10.31 -20.85 -27.82
CA ALA A 148 -9.42 -21.92 -27.36
C ALA A 148 -10.12 -23.28 -27.27
N ASN A 149 -11.44 -23.31 -26.98
CA ASN A 149 -12.20 -24.56 -26.95
C ASN A 149 -12.50 -25.09 -28.37
N GLN A 150 -12.83 -24.20 -29.32
CA GLN A 150 -13.00 -24.57 -30.73
C GLN A 150 -11.73 -25.18 -31.32
N GLU A 151 -10.57 -24.56 -31.07
CA GLU A 151 -9.28 -25.08 -31.54
C GLU A 151 -8.93 -26.47 -30.95
N ARG A 152 -9.42 -26.80 -29.75
CA ARG A 152 -9.25 -28.13 -29.14
C ARG A 152 -10.17 -29.15 -29.79
N GLU A 153 -11.44 -28.81 -29.98
CA GLU A 153 -12.42 -29.68 -30.65
C GLU A 153 -12.02 -29.99 -32.10
N GLU A 154 -11.47 -29.02 -32.83
CA GLU A 154 -10.96 -29.23 -34.19
C GLU A 154 -9.73 -30.16 -34.23
N LYS A 155 -8.83 -30.07 -33.25
CA LYS A 155 -7.65 -30.95 -33.15
C LYS A 155 -8.06 -32.38 -32.80
N ASP A 156 -8.90 -32.56 -31.78
CA ASP A 156 -9.36 -33.87 -31.32
C ASP A 156 -10.21 -34.58 -32.38
N GLY A 157 -11.00 -33.83 -33.17
CA GLY A 157 -11.75 -34.36 -34.30
C GLY A 157 -10.89 -34.79 -35.49
N SER A 158 -9.71 -34.19 -35.67
CA SER A 158 -8.79 -34.51 -36.77
C SER A 158 -7.92 -35.74 -36.51
N GLU A 159 -7.55 -36.04 -35.26
CA GLU A 159 -6.78 -37.23 -34.90
C GLU A 159 -7.62 -38.53 -34.95
N ALA A 160 -8.94 -38.44 -34.77
CA ALA A 160 -9.84 -39.59 -34.79
C ALA A 160 -10.05 -40.22 -36.19
N CYS A 161 -9.76 -39.50 -37.29
CA CYS A 161 -9.98 -39.99 -38.67
C CYS A 161 -8.69 -40.44 -39.40
N GLY A 162 -7.51 -40.37 -38.76
CA GLY A 162 -6.22 -40.66 -39.40
C GLY A 162 -5.70 -42.10 -39.25
N GLY A 163 -6.47 -43.00 -38.63
CA GLY A 163 -5.96 -44.24 -38.05
C GLY A 163 -6.34 -45.56 -38.72
N GLU A 164 -6.58 -45.65 -40.03
CA GLU A 164 -6.74 -46.96 -40.70
C GLU A 164 -6.15 -46.94 -42.11
N GLY A 165 -4.99 -47.58 -42.30
CA GLY A 165 -4.40 -47.76 -43.63
C GLY A 165 -2.96 -48.25 -43.61
N GLY A 166 -2.70 -49.44 -43.04
CA GLY A 166 -1.37 -50.05 -43.09
C GLY A 166 -1.41 -51.56 -42.83
N GLY A 167 -1.80 -52.32 -43.84
CA GLY A 167 -1.75 -53.78 -43.90
C GLY A 167 -1.61 -54.26 -45.33
#